data_AF-A0A0F7ZT31-F1
#
_entry.id   AF-A0A0F7ZT31-F1
#
_cell.length_a   1.000
_cell.length_b   1.000
_cell.length_c   1.000
_cell.angle_alpha   90.00
_cell.angle_beta   90.00
_cell.angle_gamma   90.00
#
_symmetry.space_group_name_H-M   'P 1'
#
loop_
_entity.id
_entity.type
_entity.pdbx_description
1 polymer ?
#
loop_
_entity_poly.entity_id
_entity_poly.type
_entity_poly.pdbx_seq_one_letter_code
_entity_poly.pdbx_strand_id
1 'polypeptide(L)'
;MLPRGHASFIAGLDADMIPERRWLRAQLPHLVSDARMAFTCPPPCFYNVPTDDPISQSLFAFHKFEEIVKDSAGIAWCTGSGWVMRRTALAEIGGFPAKSLTEDLLCGKLLLGRGWRSAYIQETLQWGLVPDTYHAHIRQRTRWSTGGVQAGLIMKLCLFGDLSRHLNGWQRAYSFWYLFQNASATLKTLEVLKTMLMLIFGWPTTVFADKRQLASLVRVAALGHIANFVRQCLIAYVNGYAASSREIFCLYFMNTCTSIRRGSDWASEAKQTVDFALDHWRTFVLPTRVGGRLTAFCAIFPSTGSLPDELNERKKALRAPFCKRLQSVLIKDGGVIHLLVSLGFMFGFFLNIKRAYMLYPSDLEACFLYLLPRVFWVSAMWPAYTVAFLRPFWYATFPPTMQDREHLLERDATKVAYPKDESKLPKSPIRGLGLELVNTVSAVWAFGLLIGTW
;
A
#
# COMPACT_ATOMS: atom_id res chain seq x y z
N MET A 1 -16.03 14.06 -22.61
CA MET A 1 -15.79 15.52 -22.40
C MET A 1 -17.09 16.25 -22.64
N LEU A 2 -17.44 17.27 -21.84
CA LEU A 2 -18.58 18.14 -22.15
C LEU A 2 -18.39 18.69 -23.58
N PRO A 3 -19.34 18.45 -24.50
CA PRO A 3 -19.17 18.80 -25.92
C PRO A 3 -19.01 20.30 -26.21
N ARG A 4 -19.11 21.18 -25.20
CA ARG A 4 -19.24 22.65 -25.35
C ARG A 4 -18.26 23.49 -24.52
N GLY A 5 -17.28 22.89 -23.85
CA GLY A 5 -16.33 23.66 -23.03
C GLY A 5 -15.15 24.21 -23.84
N HIS A 6 -15.05 25.55 -23.99
CA HIS A 6 -13.95 26.22 -24.69
C HIS A 6 -12.63 26.28 -23.90
N ALA A 7 -12.62 25.86 -22.63
CA ALA A 7 -11.45 25.99 -21.76
C ALA A 7 -10.26 25.12 -22.23
N SER A 8 -9.07 25.73 -22.41
CA SER A 8 -7.85 25.02 -22.84
C SER A 8 -7.35 23.98 -21.82
N PHE A 9 -7.68 24.18 -20.55
CA PHE A 9 -7.34 23.29 -19.44
C PHE A 9 -8.61 22.79 -18.74
N ILE A 10 -8.52 21.60 -18.17
CA ILE A 10 -9.60 20.91 -17.44
C ILE A 10 -9.03 20.52 -16.07
N ALA A 11 -9.80 20.74 -15.02
CA ALA A 11 -9.47 20.30 -13.67
C ALA A 11 -10.42 19.18 -13.24
N GLY A 12 -9.91 18.23 -12.46
CA GLY A 12 -10.73 17.22 -11.78
C GLY A 12 -10.50 17.28 -10.28
N LEU A 13 -11.58 17.40 -9.51
CA LEU A 13 -11.56 17.29 -8.04
C LEU A 13 -12.65 16.34 -7.59
N ASP A 14 -12.31 15.44 -6.66
CA ASP A 14 -13.29 14.59 -6.00
C ASP A 14 -14.17 15.42 -5.05
N ALA A 15 -15.40 14.94 -4.79
CA ALA A 15 -16.40 15.68 -4.02
C ALA A 15 -16.00 15.93 -2.54
N ASP A 16 -15.07 15.16 -2.02
CA ASP A 16 -14.54 15.26 -0.67
C ASP A 16 -13.24 16.07 -0.58
N MET A 17 -12.69 16.55 -1.71
CA MET A 17 -11.44 17.28 -1.78
C MET A 17 -11.65 18.80 -1.74
N ILE A 18 -11.04 19.44 -0.73
CA ILE A 18 -11.06 20.89 -0.53
C ILE A 18 -9.75 21.47 -1.08
N PRO A 19 -9.77 22.23 -2.20
CA PRO A 19 -8.58 22.87 -2.73
C PRO A 19 -8.20 24.12 -1.93
N GLU A 20 -6.89 24.35 -1.80
CA GLU A 20 -6.33 25.60 -1.28
C GLU A 20 -6.60 26.76 -2.25
N ARG A 21 -6.70 28.00 -1.73
CA ARG A 21 -6.98 29.19 -2.56
C ARG A 21 -5.94 29.40 -3.68
N ARG A 22 -4.72 28.91 -3.46
CA ARG A 22 -3.59 29.00 -4.40
C ARG A 22 -3.49 27.82 -5.37
N TRP A 23 -4.41 26.85 -5.32
CA TRP A 23 -4.34 25.58 -6.06
C TRP A 23 -4.13 25.77 -7.57
N LEU A 24 -4.91 26.63 -8.24
CA LEU A 24 -4.69 26.93 -9.68
C LEU A 24 -3.40 27.71 -9.94
N ARG A 25 -3.04 28.65 -9.06
CA ARG A 25 -1.86 29.51 -9.21
C ARG A 25 -0.55 28.73 -9.10
N ALA A 26 -0.54 27.65 -8.31
CA ALA A 26 0.61 26.77 -8.19
C ALA A 26 0.73 25.79 -9.38
N GLN A 27 -0.40 25.36 -9.96
CA GLN A 27 -0.40 24.32 -11.00
C GLN A 27 -0.31 24.85 -12.43
N LEU A 28 -1.13 25.85 -12.79
CA LEU A 28 -1.22 26.34 -14.17
C LEU A 28 0.10 26.83 -14.78
N PRO A 29 1.03 27.49 -14.04
CA PRO A 29 2.28 27.96 -14.63
C PRO A 29 3.10 26.86 -15.32
N HIS A 30 3.10 25.62 -14.80
CA HIS A 30 3.80 24.49 -15.42
C HIS A 30 3.19 24.13 -16.79
N LEU A 31 1.87 24.18 -16.89
CA LEU A 31 1.13 23.91 -18.13
C LEU A 31 1.26 25.04 -19.16
N VAL A 32 1.37 26.29 -18.72
CA VAL A 32 1.54 27.43 -19.63
C VAL A 32 2.98 27.48 -20.15
N SER A 33 3.95 27.19 -19.29
CA SER A 33 5.39 27.31 -19.63
C SER A 33 5.89 26.19 -20.55
N ASP A 34 5.34 24.98 -20.45
CA ASP A 34 5.70 23.87 -21.33
C ASP A 34 4.48 23.38 -22.13
N ALA A 35 4.51 23.63 -23.44
CA ALA A 35 3.48 23.22 -24.38
C ALA A 35 3.29 21.69 -24.45
N ARG A 36 4.29 20.89 -24.04
CA ARG A 36 4.25 19.43 -23.93
C ARG A 36 3.89 18.93 -22.54
N MET A 37 3.65 19.82 -21.57
CA MET A 37 3.06 19.43 -20.29
C MET A 37 1.58 19.07 -20.51
N ALA A 38 1.24 17.81 -20.33
CA ALA A 38 -0.14 17.35 -20.42
C ALA A 38 -0.89 17.59 -19.12
N PHE A 39 -0.25 17.35 -17.97
CA PHE A 39 -0.92 17.50 -16.68
C PHE A 39 0.02 17.82 -15.52
N THR A 40 -0.55 18.46 -14.51
CA THR A 40 0.03 18.62 -13.19
C THR A 40 -0.82 17.88 -12.17
N CYS A 41 -0.21 17.33 -11.13
CA CYS A 41 -0.94 16.65 -10.06
C CYS A 41 -0.27 16.94 -8.70
N PRO A 42 -0.99 17.52 -7.72
CA PRO A 42 -0.50 17.70 -6.36
C PRO A 42 -0.79 16.46 -5.49
N PRO A 43 -0.11 16.31 -4.34
CA PRO A 43 -0.41 15.26 -3.37
C PRO A 43 -1.89 15.23 -2.98
N PRO A 44 -2.48 14.04 -2.80
CA PRO A 44 -3.72 13.89 -2.04
C PRO A 44 -3.37 13.94 -0.54
N CYS A 45 -3.55 15.09 0.11
CA CYS A 45 -3.44 15.21 1.56
C CYS A 45 -4.80 15.02 2.22
N PHE A 46 -4.82 14.64 3.50
CA PHE A 46 -6.06 14.32 4.21
C PHE A 46 -6.10 14.96 5.59
N TYR A 47 -7.29 15.38 6.03
CA TYR A 47 -7.48 16.12 7.29
C TYR A 47 -8.26 15.35 8.37
N ASN A 48 -8.72 14.13 8.06
CA ASN A 48 -9.38 13.22 9.01
C ASN A 48 -8.54 11.94 9.24
N VAL A 49 -7.21 12.03 9.15
CA VAL A 49 -6.33 10.88 9.43
C VAL A 49 -6.35 10.58 10.94
N PRO A 50 -6.64 9.35 11.36
CA PRO A 50 -6.69 9.00 12.77
C PRO A 50 -5.34 9.09 13.45
N THR A 51 -5.36 9.38 14.75
CA THR A 51 -4.18 9.28 15.61
C THR A 51 -3.55 7.89 15.46
N ASP A 52 -2.23 7.88 15.30
CA ASP A 52 -1.37 6.74 14.98
C ASP A 52 -1.61 6.06 13.63
N ASP A 53 -2.60 6.49 12.85
CA ASP A 53 -2.91 6.01 11.51
C ASP A 53 -2.80 4.48 11.39
N PRO A 54 -3.65 3.69 12.07
CA PRO A 54 -3.32 2.31 12.33
C PRO A 54 -3.26 1.46 11.06
N ILE A 55 -3.99 1.83 10.01
CA ILE A 55 -4.00 1.12 8.74
C ILE A 55 -3.31 1.91 7.63
N SER A 56 -2.51 2.93 7.98
CA SER A 56 -1.70 3.73 7.05
C SER A 56 -2.51 4.35 5.90
N GLN A 57 -3.54 5.11 6.24
CA GLN A 57 -4.43 5.83 5.33
C GLN A 57 -3.82 7.12 4.79
N SER A 58 -2.81 7.69 5.46
CA SER A 58 -2.19 8.97 5.12
C SER A 58 -1.37 8.99 3.83
N LEU A 59 -0.91 7.82 3.35
CA LEU A 59 -0.10 7.67 2.13
C LEU A 59 1.18 8.53 2.12
N PHE A 60 1.79 8.82 3.27
CA PHE A 60 2.92 9.75 3.34
C PHE A 60 4.11 9.32 2.50
N ALA A 61 4.53 8.05 2.55
CA ALA A 61 5.66 7.59 1.76
C ALA A 61 5.37 7.68 0.26
N PHE A 62 4.14 7.37 -0.15
CA PHE A 62 3.71 7.51 -1.54
C PHE A 62 3.86 8.96 -2.05
N HIS A 63 3.27 9.95 -1.38
CA HIS A 63 3.23 11.31 -1.93
C HIS A 63 4.48 12.16 -1.59
N LYS A 64 5.14 11.95 -0.45
CA LYS A 64 6.34 12.73 -0.08
C LYS A 64 7.65 12.10 -0.54
N PHE A 65 7.64 10.89 -1.08
CA PHE A 65 8.86 10.23 -1.57
C PHE A 65 8.65 9.57 -2.94
N GLU A 66 7.71 8.64 -3.08
CA GLU A 66 7.60 7.85 -4.32
C GLU A 66 7.20 8.70 -5.55
N GLU A 67 6.25 9.62 -5.41
CA GLU A 67 5.85 10.51 -6.52
C GLU A 67 6.95 11.49 -6.92
N ILE A 68 7.78 11.96 -5.98
CA ILE A 68 8.95 12.79 -6.31
C ILE A 68 9.96 11.99 -7.15
N VAL A 69 10.22 10.74 -6.76
CA VAL A 69 11.10 9.85 -7.54
C VAL A 69 10.52 9.61 -8.94
N LYS A 70 9.20 9.36 -9.05
CA LYS A 70 8.52 9.20 -10.34
C LYS A 70 8.60 10.46 -11.20
N ASP A 71 8.40 11.63 -10.61
CA ASP A 71 8.50 12.92 -11.30
C ASP A 71 9.92 13.21 -11.79
N SER A 72 10.93 12.94 -10.97
CA SER A 72 12.34 13.06 -11.36
C SER A 72 12.72 12.15 -12.53
N ALA A 73 12.01 11.01 -12.68
CA ALA A 73 12.13 10.10 -13.81
C ALA A 73 11.22 10.48 -15.01
N GLY A 74 10.49 11.60 -14.92
CA GLY A 74 9.59 12.09 -15.96
C GLY A 74 8.35 11.21 -16.17
N ILE A 75 7.87 10.55 -15.11
CA ILE A 75 6.74 9.62 -15.16
C ILE A 75 5.73 9.83 -14.01
N ALA A 76 5.62 11.04 -13.47
CA ALA A 76 4.67 11.39 -12.40
C ALA A 76 3.27 10.86 -12.70
N TRP A 77 2.59 10.33 -11.68
CA TRP A 77 1.27 9.74 -11.83
C TRP A 77 0.17 10.79 -11.73
N CYS A 78 -0.95 10.49 -12.38
CA CYS A 78 -2.21 11.18 -12.10
C CYS A 78 -2.90 10.43 -10.96
N THR A 79 -2.90 11.01 -9.76
CA THR A 79 -3.32 10.33 -8.51
C THR A 79 -4.79 10.57 -8.16
N GLY A 80 -5.68 10.56 -9.16
CA GLY A 80 -7.13 10.63 -8.97
C GLY A 80 -7.69 12.05 -8.93
N SER A 81 -7.54 12.75 -7.81
CA SER A 81 -8.07 14.10 -7.62
C SER A 81 -6.99 15.17 -7.61
N GLY A 82 -7.36 16.38 -8.01
CA GLY A 82 -6.54 17.57 -7.90
C GLY A 82 -5.67 17.83 -9.11
N TRP A 83 -5.82 17.06 -10.19
CA TRP A 83 -5.07 17.29 -11.42
C TRP A 83 -5.62 18.46 -12.22
N VAL A 84 -4.73 19.10 -12.97
CA VAL A 84 -5.08 20.01 -14.07
C VAL A 84 -4.47 19.44 -15.35
N MET A 85 -5.29 19.26 -16.38
CA MET A 85 -4.94 18.63 -17.65
C MET A 85 -5.17 19.57 -18.82
N ARG A 86 -4.28 19.51 -19.81
CA ARG A 86 -4.46 20.14 -21.11
C ARG A 86 -5.53 19.39 -21.90
N ARG A 87 -6.54 20.11 -22.37
CA ARG A 87 -7.65 19.52 -23.14
C ARG A 87 -7.17 18.81 -24.40
N THR A 88 -6.25 19.44 -25.15
CA THR A 88 -5.74 18.87 -26.42
C THR A 88 -4.99 17.56 -26.20
N ALA A 89 -4.20 17.46 -25.13
CA ALA A 89 -3.50 16.23 -24.76
C ALA A 89 -4.50 15.09 -24.45
N LEU A 90 -5.52 15.39 -23.65
CA LEU A 90 -6.58 14.44 -23.33
C LEU A 90 -7.41 14.04 -24.57
N ALA A 91 -7.67 14.97 -25.49
CA ALA A 91 -8.35 14.68 -26.75
C ALA A 91 -7.54 13.75 -27.65
N GLU A 92 -6.20 13.88 -27.67
CA GLU A 92 -5.30 13.07 -28.48
C GLU A 92 -5.33 11.58 -28.08
N ILE A 93 -5.55 11.28 -26.80
CA ILE A 93 -5.71 9.90 -26.30
C ILE A 93 -7.16 9.39 -26.36
N GLY A 94 -8.08 10.17 -26.92
CA GLY A 94 -9.50 9.79 -27.05
C GLY A 94 -10.36 10.09 -25.81
N GLY A 95 -9.88 10.92 -24.89
CA GLY A 95 -10.56 11.27 -23.65
C GLY A 95 -10.10 10.46 -22.43
N PHE A 96 -10.84 10.57 -21.33
CA PHE A 96 -10.55 9.81 -20.11
C PHE A 96 -10.82 8.31 -20.35
N PRO A 97 -9.84 7.42 -20.07
CA PRO A 97 -9.95 6.01 -20.42
C PRO A 97 -10.80 5.23 -19.43
N ALA A 98 -11.80 4.47 -19.89
CA ALA A 98 -12.69 3.68 -19.02
C ALA A 98 -12.30 2.19 -18.88
N LYS A 99 -11.12 1.81 -19.37
CA LYS A 99 -10.69 0.39 -19.46
C LYS A 99 -9.97 -0.12 -18.21
N SER A 100 -9.70 0.72 -17.22
CA SER A 100 -9.07 0.34 -15.96
C SER A 100 -9.86 0.93 -14.79
N LEU A 101 -9.85 0.24 -13.65
CA LEU A 101 -10.37 0.71 -12.37
C LEU A 101 -9.63 1.93 -11.79
N THR A 102 -8.43 2.19 -12.33
CA THR A 102 -7.62 3.38 -12.08
C THR A 102 -7.47 4.10 -13.42
N GLU A 103 -8.57 4.69 -13.87
CA GLU A 103 -8.68 5.47 -15.11
C GLU A 103 -7.71 6.65 -15.14
N ASP A 104 -7.45 7.24 -13.96
CA ASP A 104 -6.49 8.29 -13.68
C ASP A 104 -5.06 7.87 -14.01
N LEU A 105 -4.59 6.76 -13.43
CA LEU A 105 -3.26 6.19 -13.68
C LEU A 105 -3.11 5.83 -15.16
N LEU A 106 -4.12 5.18 -15.75
CA LEU A 106 -4.09 4.80 -17.16
C LEU A 106 -4.05 6.05 -18.07
N CYS A 107 -4.81 7.10 -17.74
CA CYS A 107 -4.80 8.37 -18.46
C CYS A 107 -3.39 8.96 -18.50
N GLY A 108 -2.75 9.08 -17.34
CA GLY A 108 -1.38 9.59 -17.23
C GLY A 108 -0.38 8.77 -18.07
N LYS A 109 -0.49 7.44 -18.03
CA LYS A 109 0.41 6.55 -18.80
C LYS A 109 0.20 6.65 -20.31
N LEU A 110 -1.04 6.75 -20.78
CA LEU A 110 -1.34 6.95 -22.20
C LEU A 110 -0.79 8.29 -22.71
N LEU A 111 -0.91 9.36 -21.91
CA LEU A 111 -0.35 10.67 -22.25
C LEU A 111 1.17 10.62 -22.39
N LEU A 112 1.86 10.03 -21.41
CA LEU A 112 3.32 9.83 -21.47
C LEU A 112 3.71 8.97 -22.69
N GLY A 113 2.93 7.93 -22.98
CA GLY A 113 3.07 7.07 -24.15
C GLY A 113 3.03 7.80 -25.50
N ARG A 114 2.31 8.93 -25.55
CA ARG A 114 2.21 9.85 -26.70
C ARG A 114 3.25 10.97 -26.70
N GLY A 115 4.20 10.93 -25.77
CA GLY A 115 5.30 11.90 -25.70
C GLY A 115 4.93 13.21 -24.98
N TRP A 116 3.79 13.22 -24.28
CA TRP A 116 3.50 14.29 -23.34
C TRP A 116 4.31 14.13 -22.06
N ARG A 117 4.42 15.22 -21.29
CA ARG A 117 5.08 15.28 -19.99
C ARG A 117 4.06 15.44 -18.88
N SER A 118 4.43 15.00 -17.69
CA SER A 118 3.69 15.23 -16.45
C SER A 118 4.56 15.93 -15.43
N ALA A 119 3.93 16.61 -14.48
CA ALA A 119 4.61 17.24 -13.35
C ALA A 119 3.88 16.92 -12.05
N TYR A 120 4.63 16.43 -11.06
CA TYR A 120 4.17 16.32 -9.69
C TYR A 120 4.43 17.62 -8.94
N ILE A 121 3.39 18.21 -8.36
CA ILE A 121 3.52 19.47 -7.62
C ILE A 121 3.69 19.13 -6.15
N GLN A 122 4.93 19.17 -5.65
CA GLN A 122 5.29 18.81 -4.27
C GLN A 122 4.87 19.88 -3.25
N GLU A 123 3.62 20.32 -3.33
CA GLU A 123 3.02 21.29 -2.43
C GLU A 123 1.67 20.76 -1.94
N THR A 124 1.39 20.93 -0.66
CA THR A 124 0.07 20.63 -0.13
C THR A 124 -0.93 21.67 -0.64
N LEU A 125 -1.72 21.29 -1.63
CA LEU A 125 -2.68 22.17 -2.32
C LEU A 125 -4.13 21.73 -2.18
N GLN A 126 -4.40 20.55 -1.62
CA GLN A 126 -5.74 20.02 -1.45
C GLN A 126 -5.84 19.11 -0.23
N TRP A 127 -7.04 19.02 0.34
CA TRP A 127 -7.32 18.22 1.53
C TRP A 127 -8.60 17.40 1.36
N GLY A 128 -8.46 16.08 1.35
CA GLY A 128 -9.56 15.12 1.22
C GLY A 128 -9.88 14.36 2.50
N LEU A 129 -10.77 13.37 2.36
CA LEU A 129 -11.13 12.46 3.44
C LEU A 129 -10.55 11.05 3.21
N VAL A 130 -9.99 10.45 4.26
CA VAL A 130 -9.73 9.01 4.29
C VAL A 130 -11.00 8.24 4.66
N PRO A 131 -11.13 6.96 4.26
CA PRO A 131 -12.30 6.15 4.61
C PRO A 131 -12.51 6.00 6.11
N ASP A 132 -13.77 6.10 6.55
CA ASP A 132 -14.15 5.98 7.95
C ASP A 132 -14.16 4.53 8.45
N THR A 133 -14.24 3.54 7.57
CA THR A 133 -14.29 2.11 7.95
C THR A 133 -13.13 1.29 7.43
N TYR A 134 -12.78 0.21 8.13
CA TYR A 134 -11.82 -0.80 7.67
C TYR A 134 -12.22 -1.35 6.29
N HIS A 135 -13.48 -1.77 6.15
CA HIS A 135 -14.02 -2.32 4.92
C HIS A 135 -13.83 -1.35 3.73
N ALA A 136 -14.21 -0.08 3.90
CA ALA A 136 -14.06 0.93 2.85
C ALA A 136 -12.58 1.18 2.52
N HIS A 137 -11.70 1.18 3.51
CA HIS A 137 -10.26 1.35 3.30
C HIS A 137 -9.66 0.20 2.47
N ILE A 138 -9.89 -1.06 2.87
CA ILE A 138 -9.35 -2.20 2.11
C ILE A 138 -9.96 -2.23 0.71
N ARG A 139 -11.25 -1.89 0.55
CA ARG A 139 -11.87 -1.83 -0.79
C ARG A 139 -11.24 -0.79 -1.70
N GLN A 140 -10.98 0.41 -1.18
CA GLN A 140 -10.31 1.49 -1.91
C GLN A 140 -8.92 1.04 -2.38
N ARG A 141 -8.16 0.47 -1.45
CA ARG A 141 -6.83 -0.08 -1.67
C ARG A 141 -6.85 -1.21 -2.72
N THR A 142 -7.80 -2.14 -2.65
CA THR A 142 -7.94 -3.26 -3.59
C THR A 142 -8.21 -2.76 -5.00
N ARG A 143 -9.11 -1.76 -5.15
CA ARG A 143 -9.39 -1.11 -6.44
C ARG A 143 -8.12 -0.54 -7.07
N TRP A 144 -7.31 0.18 -6.30
CA TRP A 144 -6.06 0.78 -6.79
C TRP A 144 -5.07 -0.28 -7.26
N SER A 145 -4.93 -1.36 -6.50
CA SER A 145 -4.01 -2.45 -6.82
C SER A 145 -4.43 -3.18 -8.09
N THR A 146 -5.70 -3.59 -8.19
CA THR A 146 -6.24 -4.29 -9.37
C THR A 146 -6.22 -3.38 -10.60
N GLY A 147 -6.59 -2.10 -10.46
CA GLY A 147 -6.50 -1.11 -11.52
C GLY A 147 -5.07 -0.87 -12.00
N GLY A 148 -4.11 -0.85 -11.08
CA GLY A 148 -2.68 -0.75 -11.40
C GLY A 148 -2.18 -1.92 -12.26
N VAL A 149 -2.59 -3.15 -11.93
CA VAL A 149 -2.28 -4.33 -12.76
C VAL A 149 -2.96 -4.25 -14.13
N GLN A 150 -4.24 -3.86 -14.19
CA GLN A 150 -4.95 -3.65 -15.46
C GLN A 150 -4.24 -2.61 -16.34
N ALA A 151 -3.86 -1.47 -15.76
CA ALA A 151 -3.12 -0.42 -16.46
C ALA A 151 -1.77 -0.94 -16.95
N GLY A 152 -1.07 -1.73 -16.12
CA GLY A 152 0.14 -2.44 -16.51
C GLY A 152 -0.05 -3.35 -17.72
N LEU A 153 -1.06 -4.20 -17.72
CA LEU A 153 -1.37 -5.11 -18.83
C LEU A 153 -1.74 -4.36 -20.11
N ILE A 154 -2.59 -3.33 -20.02
CA ILE A 154 -2.97 -2.49 -21.17
C ILE A 154 -1.74 -1.83 -21.77
N MET A 155 -0.85 -1.29 -20.93
CA MET A 155 0.38 -0.62 -21.35
C MET A 155 1.50 -1.60 -21.74
N LYS A 156 1.27 -2.92 -21.70
CA LYS A 156 2.30 -3.96 -21.90
C LYS A 156 3.53 -3.73 -21.00
N LEU A 157 3.24 -3.41 -19.73
CA LEU A 157 4.18 -3.01 -18.67
C LEU A 157 5.12 -1.85 -19.08
N CYS A 158 4.70 -1.04 -20.04
CA CYS A 158 5.50 0.02 -20.64
C CYS A 158 6.80 -0.44 -21.33
N LEU A 159 6.98 -1.74 -21.58
CA LEU A 159 8.20 -2.27 -22.18
C LEU A 159 8.21 -2.10 -23.70
N PHE A 160 7.09 -2.35 -24.37
CA PHE A 160 6.99 -2.35 -25.84
C PHE A 160 5.58 -1.99 -26.34
N GLY A 161 5.47 -1.80 -27.66
CA GLY A 161 4.21 -1.47 -28.35
C GLY A 161 3.93 0.01 -28.48
N ASP A 162 2.91 0.33 -29.27
CA ASP A 162 2.61 1.70 -29.72
C ASP A 162 2.21 2.63 -28.57
N LEU A 163 1.56 2.09 -27.54
CA LEU A 163 1.14 2.86 -26.36
C LEU A 163 2.32 3.36 -25.52
N SER A 164 3.52 2.83 -25.73
CA SER A 164 4.73 3.27 -25.01
C SER A 164 5.78 3.84 -25.95
N ARG A 165 5.44 4.08 -27.23
CA ARG A 165 6.39 4.41 -28.31
C ARG A 165 7.31 5.58 -27.97
N HIS A 166 6.77 6.62 -27.34
CA HIS A 166 7.51 7.84 -27.04
C HIS A 166 8.21 7.85 -25.68
N LEU A 167 8.11 6.77 -24.89
CA LEU A 167 8.87 6.64 -23.65
C LEU A 167 10.33 6.34 -23.96
N ASN A 168 11.25 7.09 -23.33
CA ASN A 168 12.67 6.80 -23.37
C ASN A 168 13.03 5.57 -22.51
N GLY A 169 14.25 5.04 -22.64
CA GLY A 169 14.68 3.82 -21.95
C GLY A 169 14.50 3.87 -20.43
N TRP A 170 14.83 5.00 -19.80
CA TRP A 170 14.66 5.18 -18.35
C TRP A 170 13.19 5.27 -17.94
N GLN A 171 12.37 6.03 -18.67
CA GLN A 171 10.93 6.11 -18.42
C GLN A 171 10.25 4.75 -18.56
N ARG A 172 10.70 3.91 -19.51
CA ARG A 172 10.24 2.52 -19.64
C ARG A 172 10.64 1.68 -18.43
N ALA A 173 11.90 1.75 -18.02
CA ALA A 173 12.42 0.99 -16.87
C ALA A 173 11.67 1.34 -15.57
N TYR A 174 11.53 2.64 -15.27
CA TYR A 174 10.78 3.09 -14.09
C TYR A 174 9.28 2.78 -14.20
N SER A 175 8.66 2.98 -15.36
CA SER A 175 7.24 2.65 -15.55
C SER A 175 7.00 1.15 -15.40
N PHE A 176 7.87 0.30 -15.96
CA PHE A 176 7.86 -1.14 -15.75
C PHE A 176 7.95 -1.47 -14.26
N TRP A 177 8.93 -0.91 -13.55
CA TRP A 177 9.14 -1.19 -12.12
C TRP A 177 7.89 -0.90 -11.28
N TYR A 178 7.30 0.29 -11.40
CA TYR A 178 6.14 0.64 -10.59
C TYR A 178 4.85 -0.08 -11.00
N LEU A 179 4.66 -0.38 -12.29
CA LEU A 179 3.51 -1.19 -12.74
C LEU A 179 3.68 -2.66 -12.32
N PHE A 180 4.88 -3.20 -12.41
CA PHE A 180 5.21 -4.54 -11.93
C PHE A 180 5.09 -4.66 -10.41
N GLN A 181 5.41 -3.60 -9.65
CA GLN A 181 5.23 -3.58 -8.20
C GLN A 181 3.79 -3.86 -7.79
N ASN A 182 2.80 -3.36 -8.55
CA ASN A 182 1.39 -3.68 -8.31
C ASN A 182 1.10 -5.18 -8.51
N ALA A 183 1.68 -5.79 -9.56
CA ALA A 183 1.55 -7.24 -9.79
C ALA A 183 2.32 -8.08 -8.75
N SER A 184 3.44 -7.56 -8.22
CA SER A 184 4.29 -8.24 -7.24
C SER A 184 3.58 -8.52 -5.90
N ALA A 185 2.50 -7.78 -5.59
CA ALA A 185 1.66 -8.05 -4.42
C ALA A 185 1.18 -9.51 -4.42
N THR A 186 0.77 -10.03 -5.58
CA THR A 186 0.35 -11.42 -5.76
C THR A 186 1.48 -12.41 -5.38
N LEU A 187 2.71 -12.12 -5.83
CA LEU A 187 3.87 -12.98 -5.60
C LEU A 187 4.29 -12.99 -4.12
N LYS A 188 4.16 -11.85 -3.42
CA LYS A 188 4.45 -11.73 -1.98
C LYS A 188 3.58 -12.64 -1.11
N THR A 189 2.37 -12.97 -1.56
CA THR A 189 1.52 -13.96 -0.88
C THR A 189 2.20 -15.33 -0.79
N LEU A 190 2.80 -15.79 -1.89
CA LEU A 190 3.52 -17.05 -1.92
C LEU A 190 4.76 -17.01 -1.04
N GLU A 191 5.43 -15.86 -0.98
CA GLU A 191 6.58 -15.65 -0.10
C GLU A 191 6.22 -15.78 1.38
N VAL A 192 5.12 -15.17 1.82
CA VAL A 192 4.64 -15.30 3.20
C VAL A 192 4.29 -16.75 3.52
N LEU A 193 3.53 -17.42 2.65
CA LEU A 193 3.16 -18.83 2.84
C LEU A 193 4.39 -19.73 2.89
N LYS A 194 5.35 -19.54 1.97
CA LYS A 194 6.63 -20.24 1.96
C LYS A 194 7.36 -20.04 3.30
N THR A 195 7.49 -18.80 3.76
CA THR A 195 8.19 -18.46 5.00
C THR A 195 7.51 -19.10 6.22
N MET A 196 6.17 -19.09 6.26
CA MET A 196 5.39 -19.71 7.32
C MET A 196 5.56 -21.23 7.34
N LEU A 197 5.47 -21.88 6.18
CA LEU A 197 5.64 -23.34 6.06
C LEU A 197 7.08 -23.76 6.40
N MET A 198 8.10 -23.03 5.93
CA MET A 198 9.49 -23.28 6.31
C MET A 198 9.67 -23.23 7.83
N LEU A 199 9.06 -22.24 8.49
CA LEU A 199 9.08 -22.14 9.94
C LEU A 199 8.35 -23.32 10.58
N ILE A 200 7.13 -23.65 10.17
CA ILE A 200 6.36 -24.79 10.73
C ILE A 200 7.11 -26.12 10.55
N PHE A 201 7.68 -26.40 9.39
CA PHE A 201 8.41 -27.64 9.12
C PHE A 201 9.84 -27.63 9.64
N GLY A 202 10.37 -26.48 10.05
CA GLY A 202 11.76 -26.35 10.52
C GLY A 202 12.77 -26.50 9.39
N TRP A 203 12.40 -26.08 8.18
CA TRP A 203 13.32 -26.01 7.05
C TRP A 203 14.23 -24.79 7.20
N PRO A 204 15.56 -24.96 7.09
CA PRO A 204 16.48 -23.86 7.23
C PRO A 204 16.35 -22.91 6.02
N THR A 205 16.42 -21.61 6.27
CA THR A 205 16.41 -20.57 5.22
C THR A 205 17.71 -20.49 4.44
N THR A 206 18.79 -20.99 5.05
CA THR A 206 20.11 -21.07 4.46
C THR A 206 20.72 -22.44 4.74
N VAL A 207 21.50 -22.96 3.81
CA VAL A 207 22.25 -24.20 3.97
C VAL A 207 23.73 -23.86 3.92
N PHE A 208 24.50 -24.43 4.83
CA PHE A 208 25.94 -24.22 4.95
C PHE A 208 26.61 -25.56 5.26
N ALA A 209 27.83 -25.74 4.76
CA ALA A 209 28.66 -26.93 4.93
C ALA A 209 29.47 -26.85 6.24
N ASP A 210 29.95 -25.67 6.59
CA ASP A 210 30.80 -25.45 7.76
C ASP A 210 30.58 -24.07 8.41
N LYS A 211 31.18 -23.86 9.59
CA LYS A 211 31.03 -22.63 10.38
C LYS A 211 31.63 -21.39 9.68
N ARG A 212 32.68 -21.52 8.87
CA ARG A 212 33.27 -20.40 8.12
C ARG A 212 32.33 -19.95 6.99
N GLN A 213 31.71 -20.91 6.30
CA GLN A 213 30.69 -20.61 5.31
C GLN A 213 29.48 -19.94 5.96
N LEU A 214 29.00 -20.46 7.10
CA LEU A 214 27.91 -19.83 7.86
C LEU A 214 28.24 -18.38 8.23
N ALA A 215 29.42 -18.12 8.80
CA ALA A 215 29.87 -16.78 9.16
C ALA A 215 29.86 -15.85 7.93
N SER A 216 30.37 -16.31 6.79
CA SER A 216 30.38 -15.53 5.55
C SER A 216 28.97 -15.19 5.06
N LEU A 217 28.04 -16.16 5.10
CA LEU A 217 26.64 -15.95 4.73
C LEU A 217 25.94 -14.97 5.68
N VAL A 218 26.19 -15.08 6.98
CA VAL A 218 25.67 -14.15 7.99
C VAL A 218 26.16 -12.73 7.73
N ARG A 219 27.46 -12.53 7.46
CA ARG A 219 28.03 -11.21 7.16
C ARG A 219 27.36 -10.58 5.93
N VAL A 220 27.22 -11.32 4.83
CA VAL A 220 26.57 -10.82 3.60
C VAL A 220 25.10 -10.47 3.86
N ALA A 221 24.36 -11.35 4.54
CA ALA A 221 22.97 -11.10 4.89
C ALA A 221 22.81 -9.90 5.82
N ALA A 222 23.72 -9.72 6.78
CA ALA A 222 23.72 -8.60 7.72
C ALA A 222 23.98 -7.27 7.03
N LEU A 223 25.01 -7.20 6.17
CA LEU A 223 25.30 -6.00 5.39
C LEU A 223 24.12 -5.60 4.51
N GLY A 224 23.48 -6.57 3.84
CA GLY A 224 22.27 -6.32 3.05
C GLY A 224 21.09 -5.83 3.89
N HIS A 225 20.86 -6.44 5.05
CA HIS A 225 19.78 -6.04 5.96
C HIS A 225 20.00 -4.63 6.54
N ILE A 226 21.24 -4.33 6.98
CA ILE A 226 21.63 -3.01 7.49
C ILE A 226 21.50 -1.95 6.40
N ALA A 227 21.94 -2.23 5.17
CA ALA A 227 21.76 -1.30 4.05
C ALA A 227 20.29 -0.99 3.78
N ASN A 228 19.41 -2.02 3.83
CA ASN A 228 17.97 -1.80 3.69
C ASN A 228 17.38 -1.01 4.87
N PHE A 229 17.87 -1.22 6.10
CA PHE A 229 17.47 -0.43 7.26
C PHE A 229 17.89 1.04 7.12
N VAL A 230 19.12 1.33 6.71
CA VAL A 230 19.60 2.69 6.42
C VAL A 230 18.73 3.36 5.36
N ARG A 231 18.39 2.64 4.28
CA ARG A 231 17.46 3.14 3.26
C ARG A 231 16.09 3.48 3.85
N GLN A 232 15.57 2.66 4.77
CA GLN A 232 14.31 2.96 5.46
C GLN A 232 14.43 4.21 6.34
N CYS A 233 15.54 4.38 7.07
CA CYS A 233 15.81 5.58 7.85
C CYS A 233 15.84 6.85 6.98
N LEU A 234 16.39 6.77 5.76
CA LEU A 234 16.40 7.89 4.81
C LEU A 234 14.97 8.28 4.36
N ILE A 235 14.12 7.30 4.06
CA ILE A 235 12.71 7.57 3.73
C ILE A 235 11.97 8.14 4.95
N ALA A 236 12.27 7.58 6.14
CA ALA A 236 11.70 8.03 7.40
C ALA A 236 12.08 9.45 7.80
N TYR A 237 13.21 9.98 7.32
CA TYR A 237 13.61 11.37 7.56
C TYR A 237 12.57 12.36 7.03
N VAL A 238 11.97 12.07 5.88
CA VAL A 238 10.96 12.94 5.24
C VAL A 238 9.56 12.73 5.83
N ASN A 239 9.24 11.49 6.20
CA ASN A 239 7.86 11.07 6.53
C ASN A 239 7.60 10.89 8.02
N GLY A 240 8.65 10.84 8.83
CA GLY A 240 8.63 10.30 10.19
C GLY A 240 8.81 8.78 10.20
N TYR A 241 9.60 8.29 11.16
CA TYR A 241 9.90 6.86 11.31
C TYR A 241 8.65 6.02 11.62
N ALA A 242 7.77 6.56 12.47
CA ALA A 242 6.53 5.90 12.85
C ALA A 242 5.62 5.65 11.63
N ALA A 243 5.33 6.71 10.88
CA ALA A 243 4.49 6.65 9.68
C ALA A 243 5.10 5.74 8.60
N SER A 244 6.39 5.89 8.31
CA SER A 244 7.07 5.09 7.28
C SER A 244 7.06 3.60 7.61
N SER A 245 7.31 3.26 8.87
CA SER A 245 7.27 1.88 9.32
C SER A 245 5.87 1.33 9.19
N ARG A 246 4.85 2.02 9.74
CA ARG A 246 3.44 1.58 9.66
C ARG A 246 2.99 1.35 8.22
N GLU A 247 3.37 2.22 7.29
CA GLU A 247 3.04 2.03 5.87
C GLU A 247 3.63 0.74 5.31
N ILE A 248 4.90 0.45 5.60
CA ILE A 248 5.55 -0.82 5.20
C ILE A 248 4.84 -2.03 5.82
N PHE A 249 4.53 -1.99 7.13
CA PHE A 249 3.82 -3.08 7.80
C PHE A 249 2.41 -3.29 7.24
N CYS A 250 1.71 -2.19 6.96
CA CYS A 250 0.37 -2.25 6.37
C CYS A 250 0.41 -2.85 4.97
N LEU A 251 1.43 -2.51 4.17
CA LEU A 251 1.65 -3.13 2.87
C LEU A 251 1.92 -4.64 2.96
N TYR A 252 2.55 -5.15 4.02
CA TYR A 252 2.72 -6.60 4.15
C TYR A 252 1.38 -7.31 4.17
N PHE A 253 0.48 -6.94 5.10
CA PHE A 253 -0.79 -7.65 5.23
C PHE A 253 -1.75 -7.33 4.09
N MET A 254 -1.75 -6.09 3.57
CA MET A 254 -2.59 -5.73 2.43
C MET A 254 -2.19 -6.49 1.17
N ASN A 255 -0.90 -6.79 0.95
CA ASN A 255 -0.46 -7.47 -0.28
C ASN A 255 -0.75 -8.98 -0.33
N THR A 256 -1.09 -9.63 0.78
CA THR A 256 -0.86 -11.07 0.95
C THR A 256 -2.10 -11.94 1.13
N CYS A 257 -3.30 -11.41 0.89
CA CYS A 257 -4.49 -12.03 1.48
C CYS A 257 -5.37 -12.84 0.52
N THR A 258 -5.68 -14.05 1.00
CA THR A 258 -6.65 -14.99 0.46
C THR A 258 -7.87 -14.97 1.39
N SER A 259 -9.07 -14.91 0.83
CA SER A 259 -10.32 -15.19 1.57
C SER A 259 -11.03 -16.36 0.91
N ILE A 260 -11.51 -17.30 1.73
CA ILE A 260 -12.34 -18.42 1.28
C ILE A 260 -13.80 -17.99 1.43
N ARG A 261 -14.44 -17.60 0.32
CA ARG A 261 -15.90 -17.38 0.31
C ARG A 261 -16.60 -18.75 0.26
N ARG A 262 -17.50 -19.01 1.21
CA ARG A 262 -18.61 -19.97 1.07
C ARG A 262 -19.85 -19.20 0.62
N GLY A 263 -20.38 -19.51 -0.56
CA GLY A 263 -21.67 -18.97 -1.05
C GLY A 263 -21.75 -18.87 -2.58
N SER A 264 -22.79 -19.48 -3.15
CA SER A 264 -23.04 -19.74 -4.58
C SER A 264 -23.55 -18.56 -5.41
N ASP A 265 -23.73 -17.38 -4.84
CA ASP A 265 -24.30 -16.23 -5.57
C ASP A 265 -23.20 -15.34 -6.16
N TRP A 266 -22.93 -15.59 -7.43
CA TRP A 266 -21.98 -14.84 -8.28
C TRP A 266 -22.59 -13.55 -8.86
N ALA A 267 -23.91 -13.37 -8.75
CA ALA A 267 -24.66 -12.32 -9.46
C ALA A 267 -25.04 -11.09 -8.61
N SER A 268 -24.76 -11.04 -7.31
CA SER A 268 -25.04 -9.84 -6.49
C SER A 268 -23.83 -8.90 -6.43
N GLU A 269 -23.93 -7.77 -7.14
CA GLU A 269 -22.95 -6.67 -7.18
C GLU A 269 -22.57 -6.12 -5.78
N ALA A 270 -23.40 -6.37 -4.76
CA ALA A 270 -23.25 -5.85 -3.41
C ALA A 270 -22.30 -6.65 -2.49
N LYS A 271 -21.77 -7.81 -2.91
CA LYS A 271 -20.95 -8.69 -2.04
C LYS A 271 -19.62 -9.13 -2.68
N GLN A 272 -18.88 -8.17 -3.23
CA GLN A 272 -17.50 -8.41 -3.69
C GLN A 272 -16.55 -8.66 -2.50
N THR A 273 -15.75 -9.72 -2.59
CA THR A 273 -14.59 -9.99 -1.70
C THR A 273 -13.61 -8.82 -1.73
N VAL A 274 -13.10 -8.43 -0.57
CA VAL A 274 -12.28 -7.24 -0.38
C VAL A 274 -10.83 -7.66 -0.12
N ASP A 275 -10.18 -8.31 -1.08
CA ASP A 275 -8.87 -8.93 -0.85
C ASP A 275 -7.92 -8.74 -2.04
N PHE A 276 -6.81 -8.03 -1.86
CA PHE A 276 -5.81 -7.74 -2.89
C PHE A 276 -5.33 -8.97 -3.66
N ALA A 277 -4.72 -9.94 -2.95
CA ALA A 277 -4.04 -11.04 -3.61
C ALA A 277 -5.04 -12.00 -4.23
N LEU A 278 -6.11 -12.35 -3.52
CA LEU A 278 -7.17 -13.19 -4.07
C LEU A 278 -7.84 -12.55 -5.29
N ASP A 279 -8.10 -11.23 -5.23
CA ASP A 279 -8.64 -10.50 -6.37
C ASP A 279 -7.68 -10.56 -7.55
N HIS A 280 -6.37 -10.37 -7.33
CA HIS A 280 -5.36 -10.54 -8.38
C HIS A 280 -5.30 -11.98 -8.92
N TRP A 281 -5.23 -12.99 -8.05
CA TRP A 281 -5.21 -14.40 -8.42
C TRP A 281 -6.44 -14.75 -9.25
N ARG A 282 -7.64 -14.38 -8.81
CA ARG A 282 -8.89 -14.65 -9.53
C ARG A 282 -9.00 -13.85 -10.83
N THR A 283 -8.49 -12.63 -10.86
CA THR A 283 -8.67 -11.72 -12.00
C THR A 283 -7.64 -11.97 -13.09
N PHE A 284 -6.41 -12.33 -12.74
CA PHE A 284 -5.30 -12.39 -13.70
C PHE A 284 -4.62 -13.76 -13.83
N VAL A 285 -4.80 -14.70 -12.88
CA VAL A 285 -4.01 -15.95 -12.84
C VAL A 285 -4.85 -17.21 -12.95
N LEU A 286 -5.93 -17.31 -12.19
CA LEU A 286 -6.73 -18.53 -12.09
C LEU A 286 -7.65 -18.69 -13.31
N PRO A 287 -7.74 -19.88 -13.91
CA PRO A 287 -8.75 -20.16 -14.91
C PRO A 287 -10.16 -20.15 -14.30
N THR A 288 -11.17 -19.85 -15.11
CA THR A 288 -12.58 -19.76 -14.68
C THR A 288 -13.08 -21.02 -13.98
N ARG A 289 -12.59 -22.19 -14.40
CA ARG A 289 -12.94 -23.50 -13.83
C ARG A 289 -12.57 -23.65 -12.34
N VAL A 290 -11.60 -22.89 -11.84
CA VAL A 290 -11.17 -22.92 -10.43
C VAL A 290 -11.47 -21.61 -9.69
N GLY A 291 -12.42 -20.83 -10.20
CA GLY A 291 -12.88 -19.58 -9.57
C GLY A 291 -12.21 -18.31 -10.10
N GLY A 292 -11.58 -18.36 -11.26
CA GLY A 292 -11.14 -17.17 -12.01
C GLY A 292 -12.31 -16.34 -12.55
N ARG A 293 -12.10 -15.03 -12.74
CA ARG A 293 -13.09 -14.09 -13.29
C ARG A 293 -12.90 -13.94 -14.81
N LEU A 294 -13.99 -14.08 -15.56
CA LEU A 294 -14.01 -13.87 -17.02
C LEU A 294 -13.75 -12.42 -17.41
N THR A 295 -14.16 -11.47 -16.58
CA THR A 295 -14.13 -10.04 -16.89
C THR A 295 -13.07 -9.32 -16.07
N ALA A 296 -11.80 -9.55 -16.41
CA ALA A 296 -10.68 -8.85 -15.79
C ALA A 296 -10.77 -7.32 -15.89
N PHE A 297 -11.60 -6.78 -16.79
CA PHE A 297 -11.76 -5.35 -17.08
C PHE A 297 -13.16 -4.78 -16.80
N CYS A 298 -14.12 -5.56 -16.28
CA CYS A 298 -15.50 -5.09 -16.05
C CYS A 298 -15.94 -5.15 -14.58
N ALA A 299 -15.02 -5.31 -13.63
CA ALA A 299 -15.39 -5.23 -12.21
C ALA A 299 -15.91 -3.82 -11.90
N ILE A 300 -17.16 -3.69 -11.48
CA ILE A 300 -17.71 -2.40 -11.04
C ILE A 300 -17.38 -2.25 -9.56
N PHE A 301 -16.59 -1.24 -9.20
CA PHE A 301 -16.35 -0.85 -7.81
C PHE A 301 -17.18 0.39 -7.49
N PRO A 302 -18.27 0.30 -6.70
CA PRO A 302 -18.94 1.48 -6.17
C PRO A 302 -17.97 2.37 -5.39
N SER A 303 -18.22 3.68 -5.46
CA SER A 303 -17.40 4.68 -4.77
C SER A 303 -17.32 4.38 -3.28
N THR A 304 -16.12 4.42 -2.71
CA THR A 304 -15.90 4.13 -1.29
C THR A 304 -16.61 5.12 -0.38
N GLY A 305 -16.82 6.36 -0.84
CA GLY A 305 -17.60 7.37 -0.11
C GLY A 305 -19.10 7.10 -0.07
N SER A 306 -19.63 6.20 -0.91
CA SER A 306 -21.04 5.79 -0.92
C SER A 306 -21.33 4.54 -0.10
N LEU A 307 -20.33 3.95 0.55
CA LEU A 307 -20.53 2.74 1.35
C LEU A 307 -21.18 3.10 2.70
N PRO A 308 -22.23 2.38 3.12
CA PRO A 308 -22.86 2.62 4.41
C PRO A 308 -21.90 2.29 5.56
N ASP A 309 -21.77 3.20 6.52
CA ASP A 309 -21.03 2.95 7.77
C ASP A 309 -21.96 2.28 8.81
N GLU A 310 -22.08 0.96 8.72
CA GLU A 310 -22.90 0.17 9.67
C GLU A 310 -22.24 -0.03 11.05
N LEU A 311 -20.94 0.28 11.17
CA LEU A 311 -20.14 -0.03 12.35
C LEU A 311 -19.83 1.20 13.20
N ASN A 312 -19.93 2.42 12.64
CA ASN A 312 -19.62 3.68 13.29
C ASN A 312 -18.25 3.64 14.00
N GLU A 313 -17.25 3.06 13.32
CA GLU A 313 -15.96 2.69 13.93
C GLU A 313 -15.27 3.89 14.59
N ARG A 314 -15.42 5.07 13.99
CA ARG A 314 -14.82 6.33 14.42
C ARG A 314 -15.54 7.04 15.55
N LYS A 315 -16.82 6.75 15.80
CA LYS A 315 -17.65 7.46 16.78
C LYS A 315 -17.88 6.60 18.02
N LYS A 316 -17.17 6.90 19.11
CA LYS A 316 -17.20 6.09 20.35
C LYS A 316 -18.63 5.83 20.87
N ALA A 317 -19.52 6.82 20.78
CA ALA A 317 -20.89 6.72 21.26
C ALA A 317 -21.80 5.82 20.39
N LEU A 318 -21.54 5.74 19.09
CA LEU A 318 -22.36 4.99 18.12
C LEU A 318 -21.72 3.67 17.70
N ARG A 319 -20.50 3.41 18.17
CA ARG A 319 -19.67 2.26 17.76
C ARG A 319 -20.39 0.95 18.02
N ALA A 320 -20.48 0.13 16.97
CA ALA A 320 -21.08 -1.20 17.04
C ALA A 320 -20.43 -2.08 18.14
N PRO A 321 -21.18 -3.02 18.75
CA PRO A 321 -20.66 -3.93 19.76
C PRO A 321 -19.42 -4.72 19.29
N PHE A 322 -18.56 -5.09 20.24
CA PHE A 322 -17.29 -5.77 19.98
C PHE A 322 -17.44 -6.99 19.05
N CYS A 323 -18.37 -7.90 19.34
CA CYS A 323 -18.60 -9.10 18.53
C CYS A 323 -19.02 -8.78 17.09
N LYS A 324 -19.83 -7.74 16.88
CA LYS A 324 -20.27 -7.32 15.53
C LYS A 324 -19.10 -6.79 14.71
N ARG A 325 -18.19 -6.03 15.34
CA ARG A 325 -16.95 -5.55 14.68
C ARG A 325 -16.02 -6.71 14.33
N LEU A 326 -15.81 -7.63 15.27
CA LEU A 326 -14.97 -8.81 15.04
C LEU A 326 -15.51 -9.68 13.91
N GLN A 327 -16.83 -9.93 13.89
CA GLN A 327 -17.49 -10.64 12.82
C GLN A 327 -17.34 -9.92 11.47
N SER A 328 -17.44 -8.59 11.45
CA SER A 328 -17.25 -7.83 10.20
C SER A 328 -15.81 -7.95 9.70
N VAL A 329 -14.83 -7.53 10.50
CA VAL A 329 -13.44 -7.44 10.05
C VAL A 329 -12.81 -8.83 9.83
N LEU A 330 -13.05 -9.80 10.72
CA LEU A 330 -12.43 -11.12 10.57
C LEU A 330 -13.17 -12.02 9.59
N ILE A 331 -14.50 -12.03 9.60
CA ILE A 331 -15.29 -12.99 8.82
C ILE A 331 -15.73 -12.37 7.50
N LYS A 332 -16.38 -11.20 7.51
CA LYS A 332 -16.86 -10.58 6.26
C LYS A 332 -15.72 -10.06 5.40
N ASP A 333 -14.72 -9.41 6.01
CA ASP A 333 -13.57 -8.79 5.32
C ASP A 333 -12.33 -9.70 5.26
N GLY A 334 -12.45 -10.98 5.61
CA GLY A 334 -11.36 -11.95 5.46
C GLY A 334 -10.19 -11.81 6.45
N GLY A 335 -10.29 -10.97 7.47
CA GLY A 335 -9.26 -10.78 8.50
C GLY A 335 -8.89 -12.06 9.27
N VAL A 336 -9.73 -13.10 9.27
CA VAL A 336 -9.46 -14.38 9.93
C VAL A 336 -8.22 -15.07 9.36
N ILE A 337 -7.98 -14.98 8.05
CA ILE A 337 -6.81 -15.63 7.44
C ILE A 337 -5.52 -14.93 7.85
N HIS A 338 -5.56 -13.62 8.06
CA HIS A 338 -4.44 -12.88 8.59
C HIS A 338 -4.11 -13.33 10.02
N LEU A 339 -5.14 -13.50 10.85
CA LEU A 339 -4.98 -14.02 12.21
C LEU A 339 -4.38 -15.44 12.18
N LEU A 340 -4.86 -16.32 11.29
CA LEU A 340 -4.30 -17.68 11.14
C LEU A 340 -2.84 -17.67 10.68
N VAL A 341 -2.46 -16.78 9.77
CA VAL A 341 -1.06 -16.63 9.33
C VAL A 341 -0.18 -16.16 10.49
N SER A 342 -0.62 -15.17 11.26
CA SER A 342 0.10 -14.70 12.46
C SER A 342 0.26 -15.82 13.50
N LEU A 343 -0.83 -16.57 13.78
CA LEU A 343 -0.79 -17.74 14.65
C LEU A 343 0.13 -18.85 14.12
N GLY A 344 0.16 -19.06 12.80
CA GLY A 344 1.04 -20.03 12.15
C GLY A 344 2.53 -19.69 12.32
N PHE A 345 2.90 -18.41 12.24
CA PHE A 345 4.27 -17.96 12.54
C PHE A 345 4.63 -18.18 14.02
N MET A 346 3.75 -17.80 14.95
CA MET A 346 3.98 -18.04 16.38
C MET A 346 4.10 -19.53 16.70
N PHE A 347 3.22 -20.36 16.13
CA PHE A 347 3.28 -21.80 16.28
C PHE A 347 4.58 -22.38 15.74
N GLY A 348 5.00 -21.98 14.53
CA GLY A 348 6.27 -22.39 13.93
C GLY A 348 7.48 -21.98 14.78
N PHE A 349 7.48 -20.78 15.36
CA PHE A 349 8.51 -20.32 16.28
C PHE A 349 8.65 -21.28 17.47
N PHE A 350 7.58 -21.48 18.25
CA PHE A 350 7.62 -22.35 19.43
C PHE A 350 7.95 -23.80 19.10
N LEU A 351 7.50 -24.29 17.93
CA LEU A 351 7.81 -25.63 17.47
C LEU A 351 9.30 -25.83 17.19
N ASN A 352 9.98 -24.83 16.61
CA ASN A 352 11.43 -24.90 16.41
C ASN A 352 12.22 -24.76 17.72
N ILE A 353 11.76 -23.92 18.66
CA ILE A 353 12.36 -23.87 20.00
C ILE A 353 12.28 -25.25 20.67
N LYS A 354 11.11 -25.90 20.61
CA LYS A 354 10.94 -27.26 21.14
C LYS A 354 11.83 -28.27 20.42
N ARG A 355 11.89 -28.25 19.08
CA ARG A 355 12.76 -29.17 18.30
C ARG A 355 14.24 -29.00 18.65
N ALA A 356 14.71 -27.76 18.76
CA ALA A 356 16.09 -27.45 19.11
C ALA A 356 16.45 -28.03 20.49
N TYR A 357 15.58 -27.83 21.49
CA TYR A 357 15.77 -28.37 22.82
C TYR A 357 15.71 -29.92 22.86
N MET A 358 14.85 -30.55 22.07
CA MET A 358 14.77 -32.02 22.01
C MET A 358 15.97 -32.65 21.30
N LEU A 359 16.52 -32.00 20.27
CA LEU A 359 17.68 -32.50 19.53
C LEU A 359 19.00 -32.24 20.27
N TYR A 360 19.08 -31.11 20.99
CA TYR A 360 20.30 -30.62 21.64
C TYR A 360 20.01 -30.16 23.08
N PRO A 361 19.64 -31.08 23.99
CA PRO A 361 19.17 -30.72 25.34
C PRO A 361 20.25 -30.08 26.23
N SER A 362 21.52 -30.44 26.02
CA SER A 362 22.65 -29.96 26.83
C SER A 362 23.72 -29.23 26.01
N ASP A 363 23.52 -29.10 24.69
CA ASP A 363 24.46 -28.44 23.78
C ASP A 363 23.88 -27.11 23.31
N LEU A 364 24.23 -26.03 24.02
CA LEU A 364 23.78 -24.68 23.73
C LEU A 364 24.26 -24.19 22.36
N GLU A 365 25.47 -24.59 21.95
CA GLU A 365 26.03 -24.17 20.68
C GLU A 365 25.28 -24.84 19.52
N ALA A 366 25.07 -26.15 19.58
CA ALA A 366 24.31 -26.86 18.56
C ALA A 366 22.83 -26.42 18.53
N CYS A 367 22.24 -26.12 19.69
CA CYS A 367 20.91 -25.53 19.78
C CYS A 367 20.83 -24.17 19.05
N PHE A 368 21.80 -23.28 19.30
CA PHE A 368 21.87 -22.00 18.61
C PHE A 368 22.11 -22.16 17.10
N LEU A 369 23.03 -23.04 16.68
CA LEU A 369 23.31 -23.32 15.26
C LEU A 369 22.11 -23.96 14.55
N TYR A 370 21.26 -24.70 15.25
CA TYR A 370 19.99 -25.18 14.73
C TYR A 370 18.99 -24.04 14.51
N LEU A 371 18.85 -23.15 15.50
CA LEU A 371 17.87 -22.07 15.51
C LEU A 371 18.25 -20.89 14.60
N LEU A 372 19.54 -20.60 14.43
CA LEU A 372 20.03 -19.46 13.65
C LEU A 372 19.50 -19.45 12.20
N PRO A 373 19.63 -20.51 11.37
CA PRO A 373 19.12 -20.50 10.00
C PRO A 373 17.59 -20.66 9.91
N ARG A 374 16.89 -20.99 11.00
CA ARG A 374 15.44 -21.32 10.99
C ARG A 374 14.58 -20.22 11.57
N VAL A 375 15.02 -19.64 12.68
CA VAL A 375 14.26 -18.71 13.51
C VAL A 375 14.96 -17.35 13.59
N PHE A 376 16.26 -17.34 13.88
CA PHE A 376 17.01 -16.12 14.14
C PHE A 376 17.85 -15.66 12.96
N TRP A 377 17.43 -16.02 11.74
CA TRP A 377 18.17 -15.64 10.54
C TRP A 377 18.25 -14.11 10.45
N VAL A 378 19.36 -13.61 9.90
CA VAL A 378 19.68 -12.17 9.91
C VAL A 378 18.56 -11.31 9.33
N SER A 379 17.89 -11.83 8.30
CA SER A 379 16.76 -11.18 7.62
C SER A 379 15.44 -11.91 7.90
N ALA A 380 15.26 -12.46 9.09
CA ALA A 380 14.04 -13.18 9.47
C ALA A 380 12.83 -12.25 9.42
N MET A 381 11.94 -12.46 8.46
CA MET A 381 10.73 -11.65 8.27
C MET A 381 9.54 -12.11 9.12
N TRP A 382 9.62 -13.29 9.73
CA TRP A 382 8.51 -13.86 10.49
C TRP A 382 8.02 -12.96 11.65
N PRO A 383 8.86 -12.22 12.42
CA PRO A 383 8.36 -11.33 13.46
C PRO A 383 7.57 -10.17 12.86
N ALA A 384 8.11 -9.59 11.77
CA ALA A 384 7.46 -8.49 11.08
C ALA A 384 6.12 -8.89 10.46
N TYR A 385 6.06 -10.07 9.84
CA TYR A 385 4.81 -10.66 9.35
C TYR A 385 3.84 -10.95 10.50
N THR A 386 4.28 -11.61 11.58
CA THR A 386 3.40 -11.92 12.73
C THR A 386 2.64 -10.68 13.21
N VAL A 387 3.35 -9.57 13.31
CA VAL A 387 2.83 -8.27 13.75
C VAL A 387 1.94 -7.61 12.68
N ALA A 388 2.36 -7.59 11.42
CA ALA A 388 1.59 -7.03 10.31
C ALA A 388 0.23 -7.74 10.14
N PHE A 389 0.23 -9.07 10.17
CA PHE A 389 -0.97 -9.89 9.97
C PHE A 389 -1.92 -9.90 11.17
N LEU A 390 -1.46 -9.51 12.37
CA LEU A 390 -2.36 -9.29 13.51
C LEU A 390 -3.17 -7.99 13.39
N ARG A 391 -2.83 -7.12 12.43
CA ARG A 391 -3.38 -5.76 12.35
C ARG A 391 -4.90 -5.68 12.14
N PRO A 392 -5.54 -6.50 11.28
CA PRO A 392 -7.00 -6.48 11.14
C PRO A 392 -7.70 -6.82 12.47
N PHE A 393 -7.18 -7.81 13.20
CA PHE A 393 -7.68 -8.17 14.54
C PHE A 393 -7.51 -7.02 15.54
N TRP A 394 -6.33 -6.38 15.56
CA TRP A 394 -6.05 -5.21 16.39
C TRP A 394 -6.99 -4.04 16.06
N TYR A 395 -7.27 -3.79 14.78
CA TYR A 395 -8.18 -2.73 14.38
C TYR A 395 -9.62 -3.03 14.81
N ALA A 396 -10.09 -4.28 14.66
CA ALA A 396 -11.44 -4.68 15.08
C ALA A 396 -11.66 -4.53 16.60
N THR A 397 -10.63 -4.83 17.38
CA THR A 397 -10.61 -4.71 18.85
C THR A 397 -10.57 -3.24 19.26
N PHE A 398 -9.63 -2.46 18.71
CA PHE A 398 -9.35 -1.07 19.09
C PHE A 398 -9.44 -0.09 17.90
N PRO A 399 -10.62 0.12 17.31
CA PRO A 399 -10.75 1.08 16.22
C PRO A 399 -10.56 2.53 16.73
N PRO A 400 -9.93 3.43 15.95
CA PRO A 400 -9.68 4.81 16.37
C PRO A 400 -10.96 5.56 16.66
N THR A 401 -10.93 6.50 17.60
CA THR A 401 -12.00 7.48 17.80
C THR A 401 -11.60 8.82 17.18
N MET A 402 -12.52 9.43 16.44
CA MET A 402 -12.30 10.70 15.74
C MET A 402 -13.35 11.73 16.14
N GLN A 403 -12.98 13.00 16.01
CA GLN A 403 -13.92 14.11 16.08
C GLN A 403 -14.81 14.11 14.83
N ASP A 404 -16.03 14.63 14.97
CA ASP A 404 -16.91 14.82 13.82
C ASP A 404 -16.29 15.81 12.81
N ARG A 405 -16.59 15.60 11.52
CA ARG A 405 -16.02 16.36 10.40
C ARG A 405 -16.12 17.88 10.59
N GLU A 406 -17.27 18.40 11.03
CA GLU A 406 -17.46 19.85 11.20
C GLU A 406 -16.52 20.45 12.27
N HIS A 407 -16.07 19.66 13.25
CA HIS A 407 -15.10 20.13 14.24
C HIS A 407 -13.67 20.23 13.69
N LEU A 408 -13.37 19.49 12.61
CA LEU A 408 -12.08 19.53 11.93
C LEU A 408 -11.95 20.72 10.98
N LEU A 409 -13.07 21.40 10.68
CA LEU A 409 -13.17 22.49 9.74
C LEU A 409 -13.37 23.83 10.47
N GLU A 410 -12.90 24.88 9.83
CA GLU A 410 -13.22 26.27 10.14
C GLU A 410 -13.84 26.92 8.90
N ARG A 411 -14.68 27.94 9.10
CA ARG A 411 -15.35 28.62 8.00
C ARG A 411 -14.88 30.05 7.93
N ASP A 412 -14.56 30.49 6.71
CA ASP A 412 -14.23 31.89 6.48
C ASP A 412 -15.48 32.80 6.53
N ALA A 413 -15.28 34.10 6.32
CA ALA A 413 -16.37 35.08 6.28
C ALA A 413 -17.41 34.76 5.20
N THR A 414 -17.03 34.06 4.13
CA THR A 414 -17.91 33.62 3.03
C THR A 414 -18.57 32.26 3.28
N LYS A 415 -18.39 31.69 4.48
CA LYS A 415 -18.89 30.37 4.92
C LYS A 415 -18.25 29.17 4.21
N VAL A 416 -17.19 29.37 3.44
CA VAL A 416 -16.42 28.27 2.83
C VAL A 416 -15.63 27.57 3.92
N ALA A 417 -15.73 26.24 3.97
CA ALA A 417 -15.08 25.43 4.97
C ALA A 417 -13.66 25.05 4.54
N TYR A 418 -12.70 25.23 5.44
CA TYR A 418 -11.31 24.85 5.31
C TYR A 418 -10.89 23.98 6.48
N PRO A 419 -9.98 23.00 6.30
CA PRO A 419 -9.42 22.27 7.42
C PRO A 419 -8.65 23.21 8.37
N LYS A 420 -8.86 23.05 9.67
CA LYS A 420 -8.03 23.69 10.70
C LYS A 420 -6.59 23.21 10.59
N ASP A 421 -5.63 24.05 10.97
CA ASP A 421 -4.20 23.68 10.91
C ASP A 421 -3.86 22.48 11.79
N GLU A 422 -4.53 22.32 12.94
CA GLU A 422 -4.38 21.14 13.81
C GLU A 422 -4.90 19.83 13.18
N SER A 423 -5.85 19.92 12.24
CA SER A 423 -6.41 18.77 11.52
C SER A 423 -5.50 18.31 10.38
N LYS A 424 -4.65 19.21 9.87
CA LYS A 424 -3.71 18.97 8.77
C LYS A 424 -2.49 18.17 9.19
N LEU A 425 -2.15 18.16 10.48
CA LEU A 425 -0.94 17.55 11.01
C LEU A 425 -1.16 16.08 11.39
N PRO A 426 -0.26 15.16 11.01
CA PRO A 426 -0.32 13.80 11.48
C PRO A 426 -0.10 13.73 12.99
N LYS A 427 -0.94 12.94 13.66
CA LYS A 427 -0.92 12.76 15.11
C LYS A 427 -0.35 11.39 15.43
N SER A 428 0.87 11.32 15.94
CA SER A 428 1.42 10.06 16.45
C SER A 428 2.10 10.26 17.80
N PRO A 429 1.42 9.99 18.93
CA PRO A 429 2.07 10.01 20.24
C PRO A 429 3.18 8.95 20.32
N ILE A 430 4.15 9.19 21.20
CA ILE A 430 5.25 8.26 21.53
C ILE A 430 4.72 6.86 21.90
N ARG A 431 3.51 6.76 22.46
CA ARG A 431 2.86 5.49 22.82
C ARG A 431 2.54 4.58 21.61
N GLY A 432 2.55 5.11 20.39
CA GLY A 432 2.32 4.35 19.16
C GLY A 432 3.53 3.57 18.66
N LEU A 433 4.73 3.73 19.26
CA LEU A 433 6.03 3.21 18.80
C LEU A 433 6.25 1.68 18.94
N GLY A 434 5.22 0.87 19.12
CA GLY A 434 5.39 -0.57 19.38
C GLY A 434 5.78 -1.40 18.15
N LEU A 435 5.15 -1.14 17.00
CA LEU A 435 5.31 -1.96 15.79
C LEU A 435 6.62 -1.65 15.07
N GLU A 436 7.05 -0.39 15.19
CA GLU A 436 8.17 0.21 14.50
C GLU A 436 9.51 -0.26 15.08
N LEU A 437 9.48 -0.72 16.33
CA LEU A 437 10.64 -1.34 16.98
C LEU A 437 11.02 -2.67 16.35
N VAL A 438 10.13 -3.41 15.69
CA VAL A 438 10.47 -4.72 15.11
C VAL A 438 11.58 -4.59 14.07
N ASN A 439 11.52 -3.58 13.20
CA ASN A 439 12.57 -3.33 12.21
C ASN A 439 13.87 -2.85 12.86
N THR A 440 13.77 -1.99 13.88
CA THR A 440 14.94 -1.52 14.63
C THR A 440 15.64 -2.68 15.36
N VAL A 441 14.89 -3.53 16.04
CA VAL A 441 15.41 -4.71 16.74
C VAL A 441 16.04 -5.69 15.76
N SER A 442 15.42 -5.92 14.60
CA SER A 442 15.99 -6.75 13.53
C SER A 442 17.32 -6.17 13.00
N ALA A 443 17.42 -4.85 12.86
CA ALA A 443 18.65 -4.19 12.44
C ALA A 443 19.76 -4.29 13.49
N VAL A 444 19.43 -4.10 14.78
CA VAL A 444 20.36 -4.28 15.90
C VAL A 444 20.84 -5.73 15.98
N TRP A 445 19.94 -6.70 15.78
CA TRP A 445 20.27 -8.12 15.69
C TRP A 445 21.23 -8.41 14.54
N ALA A 446 20.96 -7.89 13.35
CA ALA A 446 21.85 -8.04 12.20
C ALA A 446 23.24 -7.44 12.45
N PHE A 447 23.31 -6.29 13.11
CA PHE A 447 24.57 -5.66 13.50
C PHE A 447 25.34 -6.49 14.54
N GLY A 448 24.65 -7.03 15.54
CA GLY A 448 25.25 -7.93 16.54
C GLY A 448 25.82 -9.20 15.91
N LEU A 449 25.08 -9.82 14.98
CA LEU A 449 25.57 -10.99 14.23
C LEU A 449 26.72 -10.64 13.29
N LEU A 450 26.73 -9.45 12.69
CA LEU A 450 27.85 -8.99 11.89
C LEU A 450 29.11 -8.92 12.75
N ILE A 451 29.08 -8.21 13.87
CA ILE A 451 30.24 -8.09 14.78
C ILE A 451 30.67 -9.47 15.29
N GLY A 452 29.73 -10.30 15.77
CA GLY A 452 30.04 -11.60 16.33
C GLY A 452 30.55 -12.64 15.33
N THR A 453 30.54 -12.32 14.04
CA THR A 453 31.11 -13.19 13.00
C THR A 453 32.44 -12.67 12.46
N TRP A 454 32.92 -11.48 12.85
CA TRP A 454 34.30 -11.03 12.60
C TRP A 454 35.19 -11.45 13.76
#